data_AF-A0A914X9P3-F1
#
_entry.id   AF-A0A914X9P3-F1
#
_cell.length_a   1.000
_cell.length_b   1.000
_cell.length_c   1.000
_cell.angle_alpha   90.00
_cell.angle_beta   90.00
_cell.angle_gamma   90.00
#
_symmetry.space_group_name_H-M   'P 1'
#
loop_
_entity.id
_entity.type
_entity.pdbx_description
1 polymer ?
#
loop_
_entity_poly.entity_id
_entity_poly.type
_entity_poly.pdbx_seq_one_letter_code
_entity_poly.pdbx_strand_id
1 'polypeptide(L)'
;MERKHDRSDSFSSGRNASYLNREWHKPPINDFSLGEFTEKVMQFGYLLMFASAFTLAPVILLIVNFVDLRIDSRRLLWFNRRPIATITADIGMWESIIKFLIFCGIVTNGYLVASRSSFVIELDFGFDDRVLVMLIFENVLLLLIYAIDVVIPDIPSNIKLAIRRENYQVSKILAAGFIPSSHLTTRTSSLADLSPKVDRPPSCNSVIEDDVRRELDVMREASSRNAYINSS
;
A
#
# COMPACT_ATOMS: atom_id res chain seq x y z
N MET A 1 -3.01 -55.46 15.45
CA MET A 1 -3.78 -54.20 15.38
C MET A 1 -3.35 -53.31 14.20
N GLU A 2 -2.26 -53.64 13.48
CA GLU A 2 -1.79 -52.99 12.24
C GLU A 2 -2.83 -52.65 11.17
N ARG A 3 -3.69 -53.62 10.78
CA ARG A 3 -4.50 -53.49 9.55
C ARG A 3 -5.56 -52.38 9.55
N LYS A 4 -5.86 -51.77 10.70
CA LYS A 4 -6.78 -50.61 10.77
C LYS A 4 -6.08 -49.29 10.45
N HIS A 5 -4.77 -49.19 10.68
CA HIS A 5 -4.00 -47.96 10.46
C HIS A 5 -3.70 -47.74 8.96
N ASP A 6 -3.24 -48.77 8.25
CA ASP A 6 -3.00 -48.67 6.79
C ASP A 6 -4.27 -48.31 5.99
N ARG A 7 -5.44 -48.75 6.47
CA ARG A 7 -6.71 -48.49 5.80
C ARG A 7 -7.21 -47.06 6.03
N SER A 8 -6.90 -46.44 7.17
CA SER A 8 -7.20 -45.02 7.39
C SER A 8 -6.31 -44.12 6.52
N ASP A 9 -5.05 -44.51 6.35
CA ASP A 9 -4.03 -43.67 5.70
C ASP A 9 -4.22 -43.64 4.18
N SER A 10 -4.56 -44.78 3.59
CA SER A 10 -4.98 -44.88 2.19
C SER A 10 -6.26 -44.10 1.89
N PHE A 11 -7.26 -44.15 2.78
CA PHE A 11 -8.50 -43.38 2.63
C PHE A 11 -8.28 -41.87 2.80
N SER A 12 -7.40 -41.44 3.72
CA SER A 12 -7.01 -40.03 3.82
C SER A 12 -6.26 -39.55 2.58
N SER A 13 -5.35 -40.36 2.04
CA SER A 13 -4.58 -40.01 0.84
C SER A 13 -5.47 -39.83 -0.39
N GLY A 14 -6.47 -40.71 -0.58
CA GLY A 14 -7.44 -40.60 -1.69
C GLY A 14 -8.34 -39.36 -1.60
N ARG A 15 -8.80 -39.01 -0.38
CA ARG A 15 -9.54 -37.76 -0.15
C ARG A 15 -8.66 -36.55 -0.44
N ASN A 16 -7.45 -36.51 0.11
CA ASN A 16 -6.51 -35.41 -0.07
C ASN A 16 -6.15 -35.20 -1.55
N ALA A 17 -5.93 -36.27 -2.31
CA ALA A 17 -5.69 -36.18 -3.75
C ALA A 17 -6.87 -35.55 -4.51
N SER A 18 -8.10 -35.87 -4.10
CA SER A 18 -9.33 -35.29 -4.69
C SER A 18 -9.49 -33.80 -4.34
N TYR A 19 -9.14 -33.41 -3.11
CA TYR A 19 -9.13 -32.01 -2.69
C TYR A 19 -8.07 -31.19 -3.43
N LEU A 20 -6.83 -31.70 -3.47
CA LEU A 20 -5.73 -31.05 -4.18
C LEU A 20 -6.08 -30.84 -5.65
N ASN A 21 -6.63 -31.86 -6.32
CA ASN A 21 -7.04 -31.74 -7.72
C ASN A 21 -8.10 -30.62 -7.91
N ARG A 22 -9.07 -30.51 -7.00
CA ARG A 22 -10.07 -29.43 -7.03
C ARG A 22 -9.46 -28.04 -6.77
N GLU A 23 -8.47 -27.93 -5.89
CA GLU A 23 -7.76 -26.67 -5.63
C GLU A 23 -6.84 -26.26 -6.78
N TRP A 24 -6.23 -27.23 -7.47
CA TRP A 24 -5.39 -26.99 -8.64
C TRP A 24 -6.17 -26.42 -9.84
N HIS A 25 -7.45 -26.75 -9.96
CA HIS A 25 -8.33 -26.21 -11.01
C HIS A 25 -8.84 -24.78 -10.74
N LYS A 26 -8.59 -24.21 -9.55
CA LYS A 26 -8.96 -22.81 -9.26
C LYS A 26 -7.97 -21.85 -9.92
N PRO A 27 -8.44 -20.71 -10.45
CA PRO A 27 -7.54 -19.70 -11.01
C PRO A 27 -6.56 -19.19 -9.95
N PRO A 28 -5.31 -18.88 -10.35
CA PRO A 28 -4.36 -18.21 -9.46
C PRO A 28 -4.82 -16.78 -9.17
N ILE A 29 -4.49 -16.28 -7.98
CA ILE A 29 -5.00 -14.99 -7.49
C ILE A 29 -4.42 -13.75 -8.19
N ASN A 30 -3.40 -13.85 -9.07
CA ASN A 30 -2.78 -12.76 -9.86
C ASN A 30 -2.65 -11.38 -9.13
N ASP A 31 -2.49 -10.27 -9.86
CA ASP A 31 -2.55 -8.88 -9.37
C ASP A 31 -3.97 -8.45 -8.93
N PHE A 32 -4.76 -9.37 -8.35
CA PHE A 32 -6.10 -9.11 -7.84
C PHE A 32 -6.15 -7.95 -6.84
N SER A 33 -5.12 -7.81 -5.99
CA SER A 33 -5.06 -6.71 -5.01
C SER A 33 -5.09 -5.33 -5.67
N LEU A 34 -4.42 -5.14 -6.81
CA LEU A 34 -4.39 -3.86 -7.51
C LEU A 34 -5.74 -3.54 -8.15
N GLY A 35 -6.36 -4.51 -8.82
CA GLY A 35 -7.66 -4.33 -9.47
C GLY A 35 -8.76 -3.99 -8.47
N GLU A 36 -8.86 -4.77 -7.38
CA GLU A 36 -9.86 -4.55 -6.33
C GLU A 36 -9.64 -3.21 -5.62
N PHE A 37 -8.38 -2.87 -5.33
CA PHE A 37 -8.08 -1.59 -4.70
C PHE A 37 -8.38 -0.41 -5.63
N THR A 38 -8.05 -0.52 -6.92
CA THR A 38 -8.42 0.48 -7.93
C THR A 38 -9.92 0.67 -7.99
N GLU A 39 -10.71 -0.41 -7.96
CA GLU A 39 -12.16 -0.33 -7.94
C GLU A 39 -12.67 0.46 -6.73
N LYS A 40 -12.19 0.15 -5.52
CA LYS A 40 -12.58 0.88 -4.30
C LYS A 40 -12.15 2.35 -4.32
N VAL A 41 -10.94 2.63 -4.82
CA VAL A 41 -10.44 4.00 -4.99
C VAL A 41 -11.28 4.79 -5.99
N MET A 42 -11.67 4.18 -7.10
CA MET A 42 -12.54 4.81 -8.09
C MET A 42 -13.92 5.09 -7.50
N GLN A 43 -14.53 4.14 -6.79
CA GLN A 43 -15.79 4.33 -6.08
C GLN A 43 -15.72 5.49 -5.07
N PHE A 44 -14.64 5.55 -4.29
CA PHE A 44 -14.39 6.65 -3.35
C PHE A 44 -14.20 8.00 -4.07
N GLY A 45 -13.45 8.02 -5.17
CA GLY A 45 -13.22 9.22 -5.99
C GLY A 45 -14.51 9.79 -6.58
N TYR A 46 -15.39 8.93 -7.11
CA TYR A 46 -16.71 9.35 -7.59
C TYR A 46 -17.56 9.94 -6.46
N LEU A 47 -17.53 9.33 -5.27
CA LEU A 47 -18.23 9.87 -4.11
C LEU A 47 -17.68 11.25 -3.74
N LEU A 48 -16.35 11.39 -3.67
CA LEU A 48 -15.71 12.64 -3.31
C LEU A 48 -16.03 13.76 -4.30
N MET A 49 -15.94 13.54 -5.62
CA MET A 49 -16.12 14.61 -6.61
C MET A 49 -17.58 15.05 -6.80
N PHE A 50 -18.53 14.12 -6.62
CA PHE A 50 -19.95 14.35 -6.95
C PHE A 50 -20.90 14.33 -5.74
N ALA A 51 -20.37 14.37 -4.52
CA ALA A 51 -21.16 14.35 -3.28
C ALA A 51 -22.23 15.46 -3.24
N SER A 52 -21.89 16.67 -3.69
CA SER A 52 -22.82 17.81 -3.70
C SER A 52 -23.95 17.69 -4.73
N ALA A 53 -23.73 16.93 -5.81
CA ALA A 53 -24.71 16.73 -6.86
C ALA A 53 -25.78 15.70 -6.47
N PHE A 54 -25.41 14.68 -5.69
CA PHE A 54 -26.30 13.58 -5.33
C PHE A 54 -26.16 13.15 -3.85
N THR A 55 -27.05 13.68 -3.01
CA THR A 55 -27.04 13.46 -1.56
C THR A 55 -27.29 12.00 -1.13
N LEU A 56 -27.90 11.17 -2.00
CA LEU A 56 -28.12 9.74 -1.71
C LEU A 56 -26.92 8.86 -2.07
N ALA A 57 -25.90 9.38 -2.76
CA ALA A 57 -24.71 8.63 -3.16
C ALA A 57 -24.03 7.88 -1.98
N PRO A 58 -23.82 8.51 -0.81
CA PRO A 58 -23.13 7.85 0.31
C PRO A 58 -23.89 6.62 0.82
N VAL A 59 -25.22 6.68 0.85
CA VAL A 59 -26.07 5.57 1.33
C VAL A 59 -26.03 4.40 0.36
N ILE A 60 -26.13 4.68 -0.95
CA ILE A 60 -26.05 3.65 -1.98
C ILE A 60 -24.66 2.99 -1.96
N LEU A 61 -23.60 3.79 -1.86
CA LEU A 61 -22.24 3.27 -1.80
C LEU A 61 -22.02 2.40 -0.55
N LEU A 62 -22.61 2.77 0.59
CA LEU A 62 -22.53 1.96 1.81
C LEU A 62 -23.15 0.57 1.59
N ILE A 63 -24.32 0.49 0.94
CA ILE A 63 -24.98 -0.79 0.63
C ILE A 63 -24.11 -1.61 -0.34
N VAL A 64 -23.59 -0.99 -1.41
CA VAL A 64 -22.71 -1.66 -2.38
C VAL A 64 -21.45 -2.17 -1.69
N ASN A 65 -20.76 -1.34 -0.90
CA ASN A 65 -19.58 -1.73 -0.13
C ASN A 65 -19.86 -2.88 0.85
N PHE A 66 -21.04 -2.91 1.46
CA PHE A 66 -21.42 -4.00 2.36
C PHE A 66 -21.62 -5.32 1.60
N VAL A 67 -22.27 -5.28 0.44
CA VAL A 67 -22.45 -6.46 -0.43
C VAL A 67 -21.11 -6.92 -0.96
N ASP A 68 -20.26 -6.01 -1.41
CA ASP A 68 -18.92 -6.29 -1.92
C ASP A 68 -18.05 -6.97 -0.87
N LEU A 69 -18.03 -6.49 0.39
CA LEU A 69 -17.30 -7.14 1.47
C LEU A 69 -17.68 -8.62 1.63
N ARG A 70 -18.98 -8.94 1.45
CA ARG A 70 -19.47 -10.34 1.50
C ARG A 70 -19.10 -11.12 0.25
N ILE A 71 -19.13 -10.50 -0.92
CA ILE A 71 -18.69 -11.14 -2.18
C ILE A 71 -17.20 -11.43 -2.13
N ASP A 72 -16.37 -10.48 -1.69
CA ASP A 72 -14.91 -10.60 -1.62
C ASP A 72 -14.50 -11.70 -0.64
N SER A 73 -15.15 -11.75 0.54
CA SER A 73 -14.92 -12.84 1.50
C SER A 73 -15.24 -14.22 0.90
N ARG A 74 -16.34 -14.34 0.15
CA ARG A 74 -16.69 -15.59 -0.53
C ARG A 74 -15.73 -15.91 -1.68
N ARG A 75 -15.33 -14.91 -2.45
CA ARG A 75 -14.37 -15.02 -3.57
C ARG A 75 -13.02 -15.56 -3.10
N LEU A 76 -12.53 -15.03 -1.99
CA LEU A 76 -11.25 -15.45 -1.40
C LEU A 76 -11.29 -16.85 -0.78
N LEU A 77 -12.44 -17.27 -0.24
CA LEU A 77 -12.59 -18.58 0.41
C LEU A 77 -12.92 -19.72 -0.55
N TRP A 78 -13.76 -19.49 -1.57
CA TRP A 78 -14.29 -20.56 -2.42
C TRP A 78 -13.87 -20.52 -3.88
N PHE A 79 -13.55 -19.35 -4.44
CA PHE A 79 -13.33 -19.20 -5.89
C PHE A 79 -11.86 -19.14 -6.28
N ASN A 80 -11.03 -18.46 -5.49
CA ASN A 80 -9.60 -18.34 -5.74
C ASN A 80 -8.78 -19.38 -4.97
N ARG A 81 -7.59 -19.69 -5.48
CA ARG A 81 -6.58 -20.44 -4.72
C ARG A 81 -6.04 -19.59 -3.58
N ARG A 82 -5.68 -20.23 -2.45
CA ARG A 82 -5.12 -19.54 -1.27
C ARG A 82 -3.90 -18.67 -1.66
N PRO A 83 -3.90 -17.36 -1.35
CA PRO A 83 -2.74 -16.49 -1.58
C PRO A 83 -1.60 -16.79 -0.61
N ILE A 84 -0.39 -16.44 -1.03
CA ILE A 84 0.80 -16.44 -0.16
C ILE A 84 0.74 -15.17 0.69
N ALA A 85 0.88 -15.32 2.01
CA ALA A 85 0.89 -14.18 2.92
C ALA A 85 2.17 -13.35 2.72
N THR A 86 2.03 -12.15 2.20
CA THR A 86 3.08 -11.13 2.14
C THR A 86 2.88 -10.15 3.29
N ILE A 87 3.95 -9.88 4.05
CA ILE A 87 3.91 -8.88 5.12
C ILE A 87 4.18 -7.52 4.50
N THR A 88 3.25 -6.59 4.67
CA THR A 88 3.35 -5.21 4.19
C THR A 88 3.11 -4.27 5.36
N ALA A 89 3.95 -3.24 5.52
CA ALA A 89 3.84 -2.29 6.62
C ALA A 89 2.71 -1.27 6.39
N ASP A 90 2.57 -0.80 5.16
CA ASP A 90 1.63 0.26 4.77
C ASP A 90 0.93 -0.07 3.46
N ILE A 91 -0.10 0.72 3.14
CA ILE A 91 -0.84 0.64 1.87
C ILE A 91 -0.03 1.19 0.68
N GLY A 92 1.05 1.93 0.94
CA GLY A 92 2.00 2.40 -0.07
C GLY A 92 1.50 3.59 -0.89
N MET A 93 1.80 3.60 -2.20
CA MET A 93 1.48 4.70 -3.14
C MET A 93 0.01 5.12 -3.14
N TRP A 94 -0.88 4.19 -2.80
CA TRP A 94 -2.30 4.39 -2.70
C TRP A 94 -2.72 5.49 -1.73
N GLU A 95 -1.98 5.70 -0.65
CA GLU A 95 -2.25 6.80 0.28
C GLU A 95 -2.10 8.16 -0.41
N SER A 96 -1.04 8.33 -1.21
CA SER A 96 -0.81 9.54 -2.00
C SER A 96 -1.92 9.76 -3.04
N ILE A 97 -2.40 8.68 -3.66
CA ILE A 97 -3.50 8.75 -4.65
C ILE A 97 -4.80 9.18 -3.96
N ILE A 98 -5.12 8.63 -2.79
CA ILE A 98 -6.31 9.00 -2.01
C ILE A 98 -6.24 10.47 -1.57
N LYS A 99 -5.08 10.92 -1.07
CA LYS A 99 -4.83 12.33 -0.72
C LYS A 99 -5.03 13.26 -1.91
N PHE A 100 -4.54 12.86 -3.09
CA PHE A 100 -4.76 13.60 -4.33
C PHE A 100 -6.25 13.66 -4.73
N LEU A 101 -6.99 12.55 -4.61
CA LEU A 101 -8.43 12.53 -4.89
C LEU A 101 -9.23 13.40 -3.93
N ILE A 102 -8.84 13.48 -2.66
CA ILE A 102 -9.45 14.40 -1.67
C ILE A 102 -9.27 15.85 -2.12
N PHE A 103 -8.05 16.23 -2.53
CA PHE A 103 -7.78 17.57 -3.06
C PHE A 103 -8.67 17.89 -4.29
N CYS A 104 -8.71 16.99 -5.28
CA CYS A 104 -9.56 17.17 -6.45
C CYS A 104 -11.06 17.23 -6.10
N GLY A 105 -11.50 16.47 -5.09
CA GLY A 105 -12.87 16.48 -4.59
C GLY A 105 -13.26 17.83 -3.98
N ILE A 106 -12.37 18.48 -3.23
CA ILE A 106 -12.62 19.82 -2.67
C ILE A 106 -12.83 20.83 -3.78
N VAL A 107 -11.91 20.87 -4.76
CA VAL A 107 -11.96 21.79 -5.91
C VAL A 107 -13.22 21.56 -6.75
N THR A 108 -13.56 20.30 -7.04
CA THR A 108 -14.73 19.97 -7.87
C THR A 108 -16.03 20.33 -7.16
N ASN A 109 -16.17 20.02 -5.86
CA ASN A 109 -17.38 20.40 -5.13
C ASN A 109 -17.49 21.90 -4.92
N GLY A 110 -16.37 22.59 -4.65
CA GLY A 110 -16.35 24.05 -4.58
C GLY A 110 -16.92 24.64 -5.87
N TYR A 111 -16.46 24.14 -7.02
CA TYR A 111 -16.92 24.59 -8.33
C TYR A 111 -18.41 24.28 -8.57
N LEU A 112 -18.87 23.09 -8.20
CA LEU A 112 -20.28 22.70 -8.30
C LEU A 112 -21.18 23.58 -7.44
N VAL A 113 -20.75 23.94 -6.23
CA VAL A 113 -21.48 24.86 -5.35
C VAL A 113 -21.48 26.27 -5.94
N ALA A 114 -20.34 26.78 -6.40
CA ALA A 114 -20.26 28.12 -6.99
C ALA A 114 -21.12 28.27 -8.25
N SER A 115 -21.17 27.24 -9.10
CA SER A 115 -21.99 27.25 -10.33
C SER A 115 -23.48 27.09 -10.08
N ARG A 116 -23.90 26.32 -9.06
CA ARG A 116 -25.32 26.11 -8.75
C ARG A 116 -25.89 27.14 -7.77
N SER A 117 -25.07 27.74 -6.92
CA SER A 117 -25.58 28.56 -5.81
C SER A 117 -26.07 29.92 -6.27
N SER A 118 -27.36 30.21 -5.99
CA SER A 118 -27.92 31.56 -6.04
C SER A 118 -27.38 32.47 -4.93
N PHE A 119 -26.67 31.91 -3.94
CA PHE A 119 -26.12 32.64 -2.79
C PHE A 119 -25.14 33.75 -3.20
N VAL A 120 -24.38 33.57 -4.29
CA VAL A 120 -23.47 34.60 -4.79
C VAL A 120 -24.19 35.68 -5.59
N ILE A 121 -25.43 35.41 -6.03
CA ILE A 121 -26.26 36.36 -6.76
C ILE A 121 -26.83 37.42 -5.81
N GLU A 122 -27.13 37.08 -4.55
CA GLU A 122 -27.66 38.03 -3.55
C GLU A 122 -26.65 39.08 -3.06
N LEU A 123 -25.35 38.81 -3.21
CA LEU A 123 -24.28 39.71 -2.76
C LEU A 123 -23.76 40.66 -3.85
N ASP A 124 -24.38 40.66 -5.05
CA ASP A 124 -24.02 41.49 -6.22
C ASP A 124 -22.52 41.50 -6.58
N PHE A 125 -21.85 40.36 -6.37
CA PHE A 125 -20.44 40.18 -6.70
C PHE A 125 -20.26 39.85 -8.19
N GLY A 126 -19.28 40.50 -8.84
CA GLY A 126 -18.87 40.21 -10.21
C GLY A 126 -18.28 38.80 -10.35
N PHE A 127 -18.18 38.26 -11.57
CA PHE A 127 -17.70 36.88 -11.80
C PHE A 127 -16.35 36.58 -11.12
N ASP A 128 -15.43 37.55 -11.17
CA ASP A 128 -14.09 37.44 -10.56
C ASP A 128 -14.15 37.36 -9.02
N ASP A 129 -15.05 38.12 -8.39
CA ASP A 129 -15.23 38.11 -6.94
C ASP A 129 -15.83 36.78 -6.44
N ARG A 130 -16.69 36.13 -7.25
CA ARG A 130 -17.28 34.82 -6.91
C ARG A 130 -16.21 33.74 -6.81
N VAL A 131 -15.31 33.71 -7.79
CA VAL A 131 -14.21 32.76 -7.86
C VAL A 131 -13.22 33.02 -6.72
N LEU A 132 -12.95 34.29 -6.39
CA LEU A 132 -12.08 34.64 -5.27
C LEU A 132 -12.64 34.17 -3.91
N VAL A 133 -13.93 34.43 -3.63
CA VAL A 133 -14.56 33.98 -2.38
C VAL A 133 -14.59 32.46 -2.28
N MET A 134 -14.88 31.78 -3.38
CA MET A 134 -14.80 30.32 -3.47
C MET A 134 -13.38 29.81 -3.19
N LEU A 135 -12.36 30.43 -3.79
CA LEU A 135 -10.96 30.07 -3.58
C LEU A 135 -10.55 30.28 -2.12
N ILE A 136 -10.99 31.36 -1.47
CA ILE A 136 -10.77 31.58 -0.03
C ILE A 136 -11.40 30.45 0.79
N PHE A 137 -12.66 30.10 0.50
CA PHE A 137 -13.36 29.01 1.19
C PHE A 137 -12.67 27.65 0.99
N GLU A 138 -12.23 27.33 -0.22
CA GLU A 138 -11.47 26.10 -0.51
C GLU A 138 -10.14 26.06 0.26
N ASN A 139 -9.42 27.18 0.32
CA ASN A 139 -8.19 27.27 1.11
C ASN A 139 -8.45 27.06 2.61
N VAL A 140 -9.59 27.52 3.14
CA VAL A 140 -9.99 27.23 4.53
C VAL A 140 -10.29 25.75 4.73
N LEU A 141 -10.99 25.10 3.78
CA LEU A 141 -11.24 23.66 3.86
C LEU A 141 -9.95 22.83 3.76
N LEU A 142 -9.02 23.22 2.88
CA LEU A 142 -7.71 22.60 2.77
C LEU A 142 -6.90 22.77 4.06
N LEU A 143 -6.92 23.97 4.64
CA LEU A 143 -6.28 24.24 5.93
C LEU A 143 -6.88 23.36 7.04
N LEU A 144 -8.20 23.18 7.05
CA LEU A 144 -8.88 22.34 8.04
C LEU A 144 -8.48 20.86 7.92
N ILE A 145 -8.42 20.33 6.69
CA ILE A 145 -7.98 18.95 6.47
C ILE A 145 -6.51 18.78 6.88
N TYR A 146 -5.65 19.73 6.50
CA TYR A 146 -4.25 19.73 6.94
C TYR A 146 -4.12 19.81 8.47
N ALA A 147 -4.96 20.62 9.13
CA ALA A 147 -4.97 20.70 10.59
C ALA A 147 -5.40 19.36 11.23
N ILE A 148 -6.39 18.66 10.65
CA ILE A 148 -6.80 17.32 11.12
C ILE A 148 -5.64 16.33 11.02
N ASP A 149 -4.91 16.33 9.90
CA ASP A 149 -3.74 15.46 9.69
C ASP A 149 -2.63 15.74 10.73
N VAL A 150 -2.47 16.99 11.18
CA VAL A 150 -1.51 17.33 12.24
C VAL A 150 -2.02 16.97 13.64
N VAL A 151 -3.34 17.06 13.87
CA VAL A 151 -3.96 16.79 15.18
C VAL A 151 -4.03 15.29 15.47
N ILE A 152 -4.25 14.45 14.46
CA ILE A 152 -4.37 13.00 14.63
C ILE A 152 -2.98 12.35 14.52
N PRO A 153 -2.41 11.82 15.62
CA PRO A 153 -1.14 11.11 15.54
C PRO A 153 -1.33 9.74 14.85
N ASP A 154 -0.47 9.42 13.88
CA ASP A 154 -0.52 8.16 13.11
C ASP A 154 -0.46 6.89 13.98
N ILE A 155 0.12 6.98 15.17
CA ILE A 155 0.34 5.85 16.08
C ILE A 155 -0.31 6.11 17.44
N PRO A 156 -1.32 5.31 17.84
CA PRO A 156 -1.96 5.46 19.14
C PRO A 156 -1.04 5.03 20.30
N SER A 157 -1.29 5.58 21.49
CA SER A 157 -0.40 5.48 22.66
C SER A 157 -0.20 4.06 23.20
N ASN A 158 -1.22 3.21 23.13
CA ASN A 158 -1.16 1.79 23.52
C ASN A 158 -0.15 1.01 22.67
N ILE A 159 -0.10 1.27 21.36
CA ILE A 159 0.82 0.61 20.43
C ILE A 159 2.25 1.14 20.64
N LYS A 160 2.42 2.45 20.87
CA LYS A 160 3.73 3.04 21.19
C LYS A 160 4.36 2.41 22.44
N LEU A 161 3.55 2.13 23.45
CA LEU A 161 3.99 1.44 24.67
C LEU A 161 4.34 -0.03 24.40
N ALA A 162 3.58 -0.73 23.56
CA ALA A 162 3.88 -2.10 23.16
C ALA A 162 5.23 -2.21 22.43
N ILE A 163 5.44 -1.37 21.41
CA ILE A 163 6.71 -1.29 20.67
C ILE A 163 7.88 -0.95 21.60
N ARG A 164 7.68 -0.01 22.53
CA ARG A 164 8.72 0.36 23.51
C ARG A 164 9.07 -0.79 24.45
N ARG A 165 8.07 -1.59 24.86
CA ARG A 165 8.29 -2.79 25.69
C ARG A 165 9.08 -3.85 24.93
N GLU A 166 8.71 -4.11 23.68
CA GLU A 166 9.43 -5.04 22.81
C GLU A 166 10.89 -4.61 22.64
N ASN A 167 11.11 -3.34 22.26
CA ASN A 167 12.46 -2.79 22.10
C ASN A 167 13.29 -2.88 23.39
N TYR A 168 12.67 -2.59 24.55
CA TYR A 168 13.35 -2.69 25.84
C TYR A 168 13.74 -4.14 26.18
N GLN A 169 12.84 -5.10 25.94
CA GLN A 169 13.13 -6.52 26.17
C GLN A 169 14.26 -7.02 25.27
N VAL A 170 14.24 -6.67 23.98
CA VAL A 170 15.29 -7.01 23.02
C VAL A 170 16.64 -6.42 23.46
N SER A 171 16.68 -5.13 23.81
CA SER A 171 17.91 -4.49 24.31
C SER A 171 18.46 -5.16 25.58
N LYS A 172 17.58 -5.56 26.51
CA LYS A 172 17.98 -6.24 27.74
C LYS A 172 18.56 -7.64 27.48
N ILE A 173 17.96 -8.40 26.56
CA ILE A 173 18.41 -9.74 26.16
C ILE A 173 19.80 -9.65 25.50
N LEU A 174 19.98 -8.70 24.57
CA LEU A 174 21.26 -8.45 23.91
C LEU A 174 22.37 -8.03 24.90
N ALA A 175 22.06 -7.12 25.83
CA ALA A 175 23.01 -6.65 26.83
C ALA A 175 23.40 -7.73 27.86
N ALA A 176 22.48 -8.65 28.18
CA ALA A 176 22.75 -9.76 29.10
C ALA A 176 23.58 -10.88 28.45
N GLY A 177 23.95 -10.77 27.17
CA GLY A 177 24.64 -11.83 26.42
C GLY A 177 23.83 -13.13 26.30
N PHE A 178 22.55 -13.09 26.65
CA PHE A 178 21.67 -14.26 26.62
C PHE A 178 21.08 -14.35 25.22
N ILE A 179 21.57 -15.28 24.40
CA ILE A 179 20.91 -15.66 23.15
C ILE A 179 19.99 -16.84 23.48
N PRO A 180 18.68 -16.65 23.72
CA PRO A 180 17.78 -17.77 23.90
C PRO A 180 17.67 -18.54 22.58
N SER A 181 18.34 -19.69 22.51
CA SER A 181 18.37 -20.56 21.31
C SER A 181 17.00 -21.12 20.92
N SER A 182 15.95 -20.94 21.72
CA SER A 182 14.62 -21.50 21.46
C SER A 182 13.76 -20.73 20.45
N HIS A 183 14.14 -19.51 20.06
CA HIS A 183 13.49 -18.76 18.96
C HIS A 183 14.36 -18.63 17.69
N LEU A 184 15.57 -19.17 17.72
CA LEU A 184 16.47 -19.25 16.56
C LEU A 184 16.27 -20.52 15.72
N THR A 185 15.54 -21.51 16.23
CA THR A 185 15.23 -22.75 15.51
C THR A 185 14.03 -22.61 14.57
N THR A 186 14.13 -21.72 13.60
CA THR A 186 13.60 -22.00 12.24
C THR A 186 14.40 -21.28 11.13
N ARG A 187 15.45 -20.50 11.44
CA ARG A 187 16.17 -19.78 10.37
C ARG A 187 17.67 -19.54 10.50
N THR A 188 18.36 -20.15 11.47
CA THR A 188 19.80 -19.90 11.67
C THR A 188 20.69 -21.13 11.73
N SER A 189 20.29 -22.26 11.12
CA SER A 189 21.20 -23.41 10.97
C SER A 189 22.33 -23.17 9.93
N SER A 190 22.44 -21.98 9.33
CA SER A 190 23.44 -21.67 8.29
C SER A 190 24.22 -20.35 8.52
N LEU A 191 24.00 -19.62 9.61
CA LEU A 191 24.55 -18.26 9.77
C LEU A 191 25.58 -18.12 10.90
N ALA A 192 26.07 -19.24 11.46
CA ALA A 192 27.11 -19.21 12.47
C ALA A 192 28.55 -19.15 11.91
N ASP A 193 28.73 -19.05 10.58
CA ASP A 193 30.08 -19.02 9.96
C ASP A 193 30.34 -17.79 9.06
N LEU A 194 29.43 -16.84 8.98
CA LEU A 194 29.65 -15.60 8.21
C LEU A 194 29.00 -14.43 8.92
N SER A 195 29.81 -13.67 9.67
CA SER A 195 29.45 -12.30 10.05
C SER A 195 29.13 -11.52 8.77
N PRO A 196 27.89 -11.05 8.53
CA PRO A 196 27.66 -10.15 7.42
C PRO A 196 28.04 -8.75 7.90
N LYS A 197 29.00 -8.12 7.22
CA LYS A 197 29.07 -6.66 7.18
C LYS A 197 27.65 -6.16 6.91
N VAL A 198 27.15 -5.28 7.77
CA VAL A 198 25.95 -4.51 7.45
C VAL A 198 26.35 -3.52 6.36
N ASP A 199 26.32 -3.96 5.11
CA ASP A 199 26.35 -3.07 3.98
C ASP A 199 25.01 -2.35 3.98
N ARG A 200 25.03 -1.07 4.41
CA ARG A 200 23.90 -0.16 4.24
C ARG A 200 23.52 -0.17 2.75
N PRO A 201 22.22 -0.23 2.39
CA PRO A 201 21.86 -0.01 1.00
C PRO A 201 22.41 1.34 0.56
N PRO A 202 23.04 1.44 -0.62
CA PRO A 202 23.59 2.70 -1.09
C PRO A 202 22.45 3.73 -1.10
N SER A 203 22.73 4.89 -0.48
CA SER A 203 21.86 6.06 -0.61
C SER A 203 21.58 6.29 -2.10
N CYS A 204 20.38 6.76 -2.44
CA CYS A 204 19.99 7.04 -3.83
C CYS A 204 21.06 7.88 -4.57
N ASN A 205 21.77 8.75 -3.83
CA ASN A 205 22.88 9.56 -4.35
C ASN A 205 24.11 8.74 -4.76
N SER A 206 24.48 7.70 -4.00
CA SER A 206 25.62 6.83 -4.33
C SER A 206 25.33 5.91 -5.53
N VAL A 207 24.08 5.48 -5.72
CA VAL A 207 23.69 4.70 -6.91
C VAL A 207 23.77 5.56 -8.17
N ILE A 208 23.36 6.82 -8.10
CA ILE A 208 23.45 7.77 -9.21
C ILE A 208 24.91 8.11 -9.53
N GLU A 209 25.76 8.32 -8.52
CA GLU A 209 27.20 8.57 -8.73
C GLU A 209 27.91 7.38 -9.38
N ASP A 210 27.52 6.14 -9.02
CA ASP A 210 28.10 4.93 -9.59
C ASP A 210 27.66 4.70 -11.05
N ASP A 211 26.40 5.01 -11.39
CA ASP A 211 25.93 4.93 -12.79
C ASP A 211 26.55 6.02 -13.67
N VAL A 212 26.71 7.25 -13.16
CA VAL A 212 27.41 8.32 -13.87
C VAL A 212 28.88 7.99 -14.09
N ARG A 213 29.55 7.33 -13.12
CA ARG A 213 30.93 6.87 -13.30
C ARG A 213 31.06 5.78 -14.36
N ARG A 214 30.13 4.82 -14.40
CA ARG A 214 30.14 3.78 -15.43
C ARG A 214 29.93 4.34 -16.83
N GLU A 215 29.00 5.28 -16.99
CA GLU A 215 28.79 6.00 -18.26
C GLU A 215 30.05 6.76 -18.69
N LEU A 216 30.72 7.46 -17.76
CA LEU A 216 31.96 8.17 -18.04
C LEU A 216 33.11 7.24 -18.45
N ASP A 217 33.23 6.07 -17.82
CA ASP A 217 34.26 5.09 -18.16
C ASP A 217 34.02 4.47 -19.55
N VAL A 218 32.75 4.19 -19.90
CA VAL A 218 32.38 3.71 -21.24
C VAL A 218 32.65 4.78 -22.29
N MET A 219 32.34 6.04 -22.02
CA MET A 219 32.64 7.16 -22.92
C MET A 219 34.15 7.37 -23.09
N ARG A 220 34.93 7.18 -22.02
CA ARG A 220 36.39 7.31 -22.05
C ARG A 220 37.03 6.19 -22.85
N GLU A 221 36.54 4.96 -22.72
CA GLU A 221 37.02 3.81 -23.49
C GLU A 221 36.65 3.93 -24.98
N ALA A 222 35.45 4.43 -25.29
CA ALA A 222 35.05 4.74 -26.67
C ALA A 222 35.92 5.85 -27.29
N SER A 223 36.25 6.88 -26.51
CA SER A 223 37.16 7.95 -26.94
C SER A 223 38.58 7.44 -27.18
N SER A 224 39.10 6.57 -26.30
CA SER A 224 40.41 5.94 -26.49
C SER A 224 40.45 5.03 -27.73
N ARG A 225 39.42 4.20 -27.96
CA ARG A 225 39.34 3.36 -29.17
C ARG A 225 39.30 4.21 -30.45
N ASN A 226 38.59 5.33 -30.44
CA ASN A 226 38.54 6.22 -31.59
C ASN A 226 39.88 6.96 -31.85
N ALA A 227 40.64 7.26 -30.78
CA ALA A 227 41.99 7.82 -30.91
C ALA A 227 42.99 6.84 -31.54
N TYR A 228 42.87 5.53 -31.25
CA TYR A 228 43.69 4.49 -31.88
C TYR A 228 43.35 4.27 -33.36
N ILE A 229 42.08 4.43 -33.75
CA ILE A 229 41.63 4.29 -35.14
C ILE A 229 42.13 5.46 -36.00
N ASN A 230 42.21 6.68 -35.45
CA ASN A 230 42.69 7.86 -36.19
C ASN A 230 44.21 8.04 -36.20
N SER A 231 44.98 7.16 -35.55
CA SER A 231 46.46 7.17 -35.55
C SER A 231 47.09 6.07 -36.42
N SER A 232 46.28 5.40 -37.25
CA SER A 232 46.71 4.44 -38.29
C SER A 232 46.39 5.01 -39.67
#